data_AF-A0A8I6XBA6-F1
#
_entry.id   AF-A0A8I6XBA6-F1
#
_cell.length_a   1.000
_cell.length_b   1.000
_cell.length_c   1.000
_cell.angle_alpha   90.00
_cell.angle_beta   90.00
_cell.angle_gamma   90.00
#
_symmetry.space_group_name_H-M   'P 1'
#
loop_
_entity.id
_entity.type
_entity.pdbx_description
1 polymer ?
#
loop_
_entity_poly.entity_id
_entity_poly.type
_entity_poly.pdbx_seq_one_letter_code
_entity_poly.pdbx_strand_id
1 'polypeptide(L)'
;MARWAIAILGGAGVDPNLPEHWWEEAKRVLARCLQVGVDLLRAGATALDVVEAVVRELETDPCFNSGRGSALTCAGTVEMEASIMDGRGRRCGAFSGVSTIRNPVSLARRAMDKSPHSYLTFHGAEDFARQQGATSSSHNCLQEIRKSEDGLH
;
A
#
# COMPACT_ATOMS: atom_id res chain seq x y z
N MET A 1 10.58 -27.96 8.16
CA MET A 1 10.06 -26.59 8.04
C MET A 1 9.01 -26.56 6.94
N ALA A 2 7.91 -25.86 7.14
CA ALA A 2 6.95 -25.62 6.07
C ALA A 2 7.63 -24.80 4.95
N ARG A 3 7.36 -25.15 3.69
CA ARG A 3 7.90 -24.43 2.53
C ARG A 3 7.00 -23.22 2.27
N TRP A 4 7.61 -22.03 2.24
CA TRP A 4 6.92 -20.78 1.91
C TRP A 4 7.46 -20.20 0.61
N ALA A 5 6.68 -19.31 0.01
CA ALA A 5 7.08 -18.49 -1.12
C ALA A 5 6.39 -17.13 -0.98
N ILE A 6 7.06 -16.07 -1.45
CA ILE A 6 6.52 -14.71 -1.49
C ILE A 6 7.03 -14.05 -2.78
N ALA A 7 6.15 -13.28 -3.41
CA ALA A 7 6.47 -12.42 -4.55
C ALA A 7 5.87 -11.04 -4.29
N ILE A 8 6.53 -10.01 -4.81
CA ILE A 8 6.12 -8.61 -4.69
C ILE A 8 6.24 -7.93 -6.06
N LEU A 9 5.40 -6.93 -6.30
CA LEU A 9 5.37 -6.16 -7.54
C LEU A 9 5.12 -4.69 -7.22
N GLY A 10 5.96 -3.79 -7.75
CA GLY A 10 5.86 -2.34 -7.59
C GLY A 10 5.08 -1.62 -8.70
N GLY A 11 4.47 -2.38 -9.62
CA GLY A 11 3.81 -1.87 -10.83
C GLY A 11 4.37 -2.51 -12.11
N ALA A 12 3.65 -2.32 -13.21
CA ALA A 12 4.06 -2.75 -14.55
C ALA A 12 3.94 -1.57 -15.52
N GLY A 13 4.48 -1.71 -16.74
CA GLY A 13 4.46 -0.63 -17.73
C GLY A 13 5.50 0.47 -17.46
N VAL A 14 6.68 0.07 -16.99
CA VAL A 14 7.82 0.98 -16.75
C VAL A 14 8.30 1.56 -18.09
N ASP A 15 8.68 2.85 -18.10
CA ASP A 15 9.27 3.50 -19.28
C ASP A 15 10.52 2.71 -19.73
N PRO A 16 10.56 2.25 -21.00
CA PRO A 16 11.74 1.58 -21.55
C PRO A 16 13.04 2.39 -21.48
N ASN A 17 12.94 3.72 -21.37
CA ASN A 17 14.07 4.64 -21.28
C ASN A 17 14.34 5.14 -19.85
N LEU A 18 13.75 4.49 -18.83
CA LEU A 18 13.95 4.87 -17.43
C LEU A 18 15.46 4.88 -17.09
N PRO A 19 16.00 5.98 -16.55
CA PRO A 19 17.41 6.06 -16.16
C PRO A 19 17.82 4.95 -15.17
N GLU A 20 19.05 4.44 -15.30
CA GLU A 20 19.56 3.32 -14.49
C GLU A 20 19.45 3.55 -12.97
N HIS A 21 19.66 4.78 -12.50
CA HIS A 21 19.57 5.08 -11.06
C HIS A 21 18.17 4.84 -10.48
N TRP A 22 17.10 5.04 -11.27
CA TRP A 22 15.75 4.72 -10.86
C TRP A 22 15.50 3.22 -10.83
N TRP A 23 16.12 2.45 -11.73
CA TRP A 23 16.09 0.99 -11.67
C TRP A 23 16.76 0.45 -10.41
N GLU A 24 17.94 0.97 -10.07
CA GLU A 24 18.65 0.58 -8.86
C GLU A 24 17.89 0.95 -7.59
N GLU A 25 17.26 2.13 -7.58
CA GLU A 25 16.40 2.53 -6.46
C GLU A 25 15.18 1.61 -6.32
N ALA A 26 14.47 1.31 -7.41
CA ALA A 26 13.34 0.39 -7.39
C ALA A 26 13.76 -1.01 -6.91
N LYS A 27 14.90 -1.55 -7.37
CA LYS A 27 15.45 -2.84 -6.90
C LYS A 27 15.77 -2.78 -5.41
N ARG A 28 16.38 -1.69 -4.92
CA ARG A 28 16.74 -1.50 -3.51
C ARG A 28 15.49 -1.49 -2.62
N VAL A 29 14.46 -0.74 -3.01
CA VAL A 29 13.19 -0.67 -2.27
C VAL A 29 12.48 -2.02 -2.29
N LEU A 30 12.39 -2.70 -3.44
CA LEU A 30 11.82 -4.05 -3.54
C LEU A 30 12.57 -5.05 -2.67
N ALA A 31 13.91 -5.05 -2.69
CA ALA A 31 14.71 -5.93 -1.85
C ALA A 31 14.44 -5.70 -0.36
N ARG A 32 14.31 -4.43 0.07
CA ARG A 32 13.95 -4.07 1.44
C ARG A 32 12.55 -4.57 1.82
N CYS A 33 11.54 -4.35 0.97
CA CYS A 33 10.17 -4.83 1.18
C CYS A 33 10.11 -6.36 1.25
N LEU A 34 10.82 -7.04 0.34
CA LEU A 34 10.89 -8.50 0.32
C LEU A 34 11.54 -9.05 1.59
N GLN A 35 12.59 -8.38 2.09
CA GLN A 35 13.29 -8.78 3.30
C GLN A 35 12.36 -8.75 4.53
N VAL A 36 11.49 -7.74 4.66
CA VAL A 36 10.45 -7.68 5.71
C VAL A 36 9.58 -8.95 5.67
N GLY A 37 9.13 -9.35 4.47
CA GLY A 37 8.30 -10.55 4.32
C GLY A 37 9.05 -11.84 4.62
N VAL A 38 10.31 -11.95 4.19
CA VAL A 38 11.18 -13.10 4.47
C VAL A 38 11.39 -13.27 5.98
N ASP A 39 11.65 -12.18 6.70
CA ASP A 39 11.90 -12.24 8.14
C ASP A 39 10.65 -12.64 8.93
N LEU A 40 9.48 -12.13 8.54
CA LEU A 40 8.20 -12.53 9.13
C LEU A 40 7.86 -14.01 8.84
N LEU A 41 8.09 -14.48 7.61
CA LEU A 41 7.90 -15.89 7.24
C LEU A 41 8.85 -16.82 8.01
N ARG A 42 10.11 -16.42 8.20
CA ARG A 42 11.09 -17.14 9.03
C ARG A 42 10.66 -17.20 10.50
N ALA A 43 10.04 -16.14 11.00
CA ALA A 43 9.47 -16.07 12.35
C ALA A 43 8.15 -16.85 12.51
N GLY A 44 7.60 -17.43 11.43
CA GLY A 44 6.37 -18.20 11.47
C GLY A 44 5.09 -17.36 11.47
N ALA A 45 5.17 -16.10 11.04
CA ALA A 45 3.99 -15.24 10.88
C ALA A 45 3.02 -15.81 9.84
N THR A 46 1.75 -15.39 9.92
CA THR A 46 0.75 -15.82 8.94
C THR A 46 0.99 -15.15 7.59
N ALA A 47 0.62 -15.81 6.49
CA ALA A 47 0.73 -15.22 5.16
C ALA A 47 -0.03 -13.88 5.05
N LEU A 48 -1.14 -13.74 5.78
CA LEU A 48 -1.96 -12.54 5.82
C LEU A 48 -1.23 -11.35 6.49
N ASP A 49 -0.56 -11.59 7.61
CA ASP A 49 0.22 -10.55 8.30
C ASP A 49 1.49 -10.18 7.51
N VAL A 50 2.09 -11.17 6.83
CA VAL A 50 3.24 -10.97 5.94
C VAL A 50 2.89 -10.03 4.79
N VAL A 51 1.80 -10.30 4.05
CA VAL A 51 1.44 -9.46 2.89
C VAL A 51 1.04 -8.05 3.31
N GLU A 52 0.34 -7.90 4.44
CA GLU A 52 0.03 -6.58 4.98
C GLU A 52 1.31 -5.79 5.31
N ALA A 53 2.26 -6.39 6.03
CA ALA A 53 3.50 -5.71 6.41
C ALA A 53 4.34 -5.29 5.20
N VAL A 54 4.44 -6.16 4.19
CA VAL A 54 5.21 -5.89 2.97
C VAL A 54 4.57 -4.79 2.13
N VAL A 55 3.24 -4.78 1.98
CA VAL A 55 2.55 -3.72 1.25
C VAL A 55 2.61 -2.39 2.00
N ARG A 56 2.56 -2.39 3.34
CA ARG A 56 2.76 -1.17 4.14
C ARG A 56 4.14 -0.54 3.90
N GLU A 57 5.17 -1.35 3.70
CA GLU A 57 6.52 -0.87 3.38
C GLU A 57 6.55 -0.22 1.98
N LEU A 58 5.90 -0.86 0.99
CA LEU A 58 5.73 -0.28 -0.35
C LEU A 58 4.97 1.05 -0.32
N GLU A 59 3.89 1.15 0.46
CA GLU A 59 3.08 2.37 0.60
C GLU A 59 3.82 3.51 1.31
N THR A 60 4.80 3.17 2.15
CA THR A 60 5.54 4.17 2.92
C THR A 60 6.64 4.81 2.07
N ASP A 61 7.21 4.06 1.14
CA ASP A 61 8.24 4.52 0.21
C ASP A 61 7.61 5.26 -0.99
N PRO A 62 8.10 6.45 -1.37
CA PRO A 62 7.53 7.19 -2.50
C PRO A 62 7.85 6.58 -3.87
N CYS A 63 8.78 5.61 -3.95
CA CYS A 63 9.26 5.05 -5.21
C CYS A 63 8.15 4.41 -6.08
N PHE A 64 7.05 3.96 -5.47
CA PHE A 64 5.95 3.29 -6.17
C PHE A 64 4.63 4.03 -6.03
N ASN A 65 3.74 3.83 -7.01
CA ASN A 65 2.41 4.44 -7.05
C ASN A 65 1.46 3.78 -6.03
N SER A 66 1.70 4.03 -4.75
CA SER A 66 0.87 3.59 -3.62
C SER A 66 1.17 4.42 -2.38
N GLY A 67 0.17 4.67 -1.54
CA GLY A 67 0.36 5.40 -0.28
C GLY A 67 1.00 6.77 -0.51
N ARG A 68 2.23 6.94 -0.02
CA ARG A 68 2.99 8.19 -0.12
C ARG A 68 3.38 8.57 -1.55
N GLY A 69 3.64 7.59 -2.41
CA GLY A 69 4.05 7.79 -3.80
C GLY A 69 2.89 7.83 -4.79
N SER A 70 1.63 7.88 -4.31
CA SER A 70 0.44 7.82 -5.16
C SER A 70 0.41 8.93 -6.21
N ALA A 71 0.01 8.53 -7.42
CA ALA A 71 -0.24 9.42 -8.53
C ALA A 71 -1.39 10.39 -8.21
N LEU A 72 -1.39 11.52 -8.91
CA LEU A 72 -2.40 12.55 -8.74
C LEU A 72 -3.57 12.34 -9.70
N THR A 73 -4.77 12.68 -9.24
CA THR A 73 -5.96 12.82 -10.08
C THR A 73 -5.83 14.02 -11.03
N CYS A 74 -6.77 14.18 -11.96
CA CYS A 74 -6.85 15.38 -12.81
C CYS A 74 -7.04 16.69 -12.03
N ALA A 75 -7.51 16.62 -10.78
CA ALA A 75 -7.62 17.76 -9.87
C ALA A 75 -6.35 18.00 -9.05
N GLY A 76 -5.29 17.21 -9.26
CA GLY A 76 -4.05 17.29 -8.49
C GLY A 76 -4.15 16.75 -7.06
N THR A 77 -5.17 15.93 -6.76
CA THR A 77 -5.39 15.30 -5.46
C THR A 77 -4.93 13.84 -5.46
N VAL A 78 -4.80 13.23 -4.28
CA VAL A 78 -4.54 11.79 -4.13
C VAL A 78 -5.83 11.10 -3.73
N GLU A 79 -6.19 10.04 -4.44
CA GLU A 79 -7.28 9.13 -4.09
C GLU A 79 -6.74 7.70 -4.15
N MET A 80 -6.74 7.02 -3.01
CA MET A 80 -6.14 5.69 -2.86
C MET A 80 -7.20 4.62 -2.74
N GLU A 81 -6.77 3.42 -3.10
CA GLU A 81 -7.51 2.18 -2.94
C GLU A 81 -6.57 1.04 -2.53
N ALA A 82 -7.11 0.07 -1.81
CA ALA A 82 -6.40 -1.18 -1.53
C ALA A 82 -7.39 -2.30 -1.21
N SER A 83 -6.93 -3.54 -1.37
CA SER A 83 -7.66 -4.74 -0.98
C SER A 83 -6.72 -5.77 -0.36
N ILE A 84 -7.27 -6.63 0.48
CA ILE A 84 -6.56 -7.76 1.09
C ILE A 84 -7.51 -8.95 1.25
N MET A 85 -6.97 -10.16 1.12
CA MET A 85 -7.74 -11.40 1.19
C MET A 85 -6.99 -12.50 1.95
N ASP A 86 -7.71 -13.18 2.85
CA ASP A 86 -7.25 -14.37 3.54
C ASP A 86 -7.75 -15.63 2.80
N GLY A 87 -6.84 -16.35 2.16
CA GLY A 87 -7.17 -17.56 1.40
C GLY A 87 -7.71 -18.73 2.23
N ARG A 88 -7.44 -18.79 3.55
CA ARG A 88 -7.91 -19.90 4.42
C ARG A 88 -9.41 -19.82 4.67
N GLY A 89 -9.88 -18.62 5.02
CA GLY A 89 -11.28 -18.34 5.33
C GLY A 89 -12.06 -17.68 4.19
N ARG A 90 -11.38 -17.33 3.08
CA ARG A 90 -11.91 -16.49 1.99
C ARG A 90 -12.48 -15.16 2.47
N ARG A 91 -11.95 -14.62 3.56
CA ARG A 91 -12.32 -13.30 4.08
C ARG A 91 -11.61 -12.25 3.25
N CYS A 92 -12.28 -11.15 2.97
CA CYS A 92 -11.71 -10.05 2.21
C CYS A 92 -12.16 -8.70 2.75
N GLY A 93 -11.33 -7.70 2.51
CA GLY A 93 -11.61 -6.31 2.82
C GLY A 93 -10.97 -5.43 1.77
N ALA A 94 -11.67 -4.36 1.40
CA ALA A 94 -11.24 -3.41 0.40
C ALA A 94 -11.81 -2.02 0.69
N PHE A 95 -11.16 -1.01 0.13
CA PHE A 95 -11.73 0.32 0.01
C PHE A 95 -11.18 1.08 -1.20
N SER A 96 -11.89 2.14 -1.60
CA SER A 96 -11.45 3.09 -2.63
C SER A 96 -11.89 4.52 -2.30
N GLY A 97 -11.22 5.50 -2.89
CA GLY A 97 -11.58 6.91 -2.80
C GLY A 97 -11.28 7.54 -1.44
N VAL A 98 -10.26 7.03 -0.74
CA VAL A 98 -9.78 7.56 0.55
C VAL A 98 -8.49 8.32 0.30
N SER A 99 -8.30 9.41 1.01
CA SER A 99 -7.24 10.38 0.73
C SER A 99 -6.48 10.81 1.98
N THR A 100 -6.94 10.43 3.17
CA THR A 100 -6.31 10.79 4.44
C THR A 100 -5.44 9.70 5.06
N ILE A 101 -5.39 8.49 4.51
CA ILE A 101 -4.84 7.34 5.21
C ILE A 101 -3.42 7.02 4.76
N ARG A 102 -2.50 6.92 5.72
CA ARG A 102 -1.08 6.69 5.45
C ARG A 102 -0.81 5.32 4.82
N ASN A 103 -1.50 4.29 5.30
CA ASN A 103 -1.32 2.91 4.85
C ASN A 103 -2.65 2.30 4.41
N PRO A 104 -3.04 2.47 3.13
CA PRO A 104 -4.19 1.83 2.51
C PRO A 104 -4.41 0.37 2.94
N VAL A 105 -3.46 -0.53 2.74
CA VAL A 105 -3.64 -1.98 2.97
C VAL A 105 -4.09 -2.31 4.39
N SER A 106 -3.65 -1.55 5.40
CA SER A 106 -4.10 -1.75 6.78
C SER A 106 -5.55 -1.30 7.02
N LEU A 107 -6.05 -0.32 6.27
CA LEU A 107 -7.48 0.00 6.29
C LEU A 107 -8.29 -1.12 5.64
N ALA A 108 -7.81 -1.69 4.53
CA ALA A 108 -8.43 -2.86 3.90
C ALA A 108 -8.46 -4.07 4.86
N ARG A 109 -7.38 -4.31 5.61
CA ARG A 109 -7.33 -5.33 6.66
C ARG A 109 -8.37 -5.08 7.75
N ARG A 110 -8.48 -3.83 8.22
CA ARG A 110 -9.49 -3.45 9.21
C ARG A 110 -10.91 -3.63 8.69
N ALA A 111 -11.17 -3.31 7.42
CA ALA A 111 -12.47 -3.57 6.81
C ALA A 111 -12.79 -5.08 6.87
N MET A 112 -11.84 -5.95 6.49
CA MET A 112 -12.01 -7.39 6.57
C MET A 112 -12.28 -7.91 7.99
N ASP A 113 -11.59 -7.37 9.00
CA ASP A 113 -11.63 -7.90 10.37
C ASP A 113 -12.69 -7.23 11.28
N LYS A 114 -13.13 -6.02 10.94
CA LYS A 114 -13.94 -5.15 11.82
C LYS A 114 -15.21 -4.59 11.18
N SER A 115 -15.42 -4.82 9.88
CA SER A 115 -16.66 -4.45 9.19
C SER A 115 -17.49 -5.70 8.87
N PRO A 116 -18.84 -5.61 8.88
CA PRO A 116 -19.67 -6.64 8.26
C PRO A 116 -19.62 -6.62 6.72
N HIS A 117 -19.00 -5.60 6.12
CA HIS A 117 -18.91 -5.40 4.67
C HIS A 117 -17.49 -5.62 4.15
N SER A 118 -17.37 -6.25 2.99
CA SER A 118 -16.07 -6.50 2.35
C SER A 118 -15.51 -5.31 1.58
N TYR A 119 -16.31 -4.29 1.28
CA TYR A 119 -15.86 -3.14 0.49
C TYR A 119 -16.56 -1.85 0.94
N LEU A 120 -15.78 -0.83 1.27
CA LEU A 120 -16.25 0.51 1.67
C LEU A 120 -15.66 1.56 0.72
N THR A 121 -16.38 2.63 0.40
CA THR A 121 -15.89 3.63 -0.56
C THR A 121 -16.08 5.06 -0.06
N PHE A 122 -15.22 5.95 -0.55
CA PHE A 122 -15.28 7.41 -0.36
C PHE A 122 -15.51 7.80 1.11
N HIS A 123 -16.50 8.66 1.37
CA HIS A 123 -16.83 9.14 2.72
C HIS A 123 -17.13 8.02 3.71
N GLY A 124 -17.77 6.92 3.28
CA GLY A 124 -18.05 5.79 4.15
C GLY A 124 -16.77 5.06 4.60
N ALA A 125 -15.78 4.96 3.72
CA ALA A 125 -14.47 4.41 4.06
C ALA A 125 -13.65 5.35 4.96
N GLU A 126 -13.71 6.65 4.71
CA GLU A 126 -13.09 7.68 5.55
C GLU A 126 -13.67 7.69 6.98
N ASP A 127 -14.99 7.63 7.12
CA ASP A 127 -15.67 7.58 8.42
C ASP A 127 -15.32 6.31 9.17
N PHE A 128 -15.30 5.16 8.48
CA PHE A 128 -14.84 3.90 9.04
C PHE A 128 -13.38 4.00 9.52
N ALA A 129 -12.49 4.58 8.71
CA ALA A 129 -11.09 4.75 9.08
C ALA A 129 -10.92 5.57 10.37
N ARG A 130 -11.70 6.65 10.55
CA ARG A 130 -11.72 7.46 11.78
C ARG A 130 -12.23 6.66 12.98
N GLN A 131 -13.30 5.89 12.81
CA GLN A 131 -13.84 5.02 13.88
C GLN A 131 -12.84 3.96 14.34
N GLN A 132 -12.02 3.44 13.41
CA GLN A 132 -10.97 2.48 13.73
C GLN A 132 -9.69 3.13 14.28
N GLY A 133 -9.61 4.46 14.39
CA GLY A 133 -8.39 5.16 14.81
C GLY A 133 -7.22 4.93 13.86
N ALA A 134 -7.47 4.90 12.55
CA ALA A 134 -6.40 4.77 11.55
C ALA A 134 -5.52 6.02 11.55
N THR A 135 -4.20 5.83 11.42
CA THR A 135 -3.26 6.96 11.33
C THR A 135 -3.55 7.76 10.07
N SER A 136 -4.04 8.98 10.26
CA SER A 136 -4.24 9.92 9.18
C SER A 136 -2.95 10.67 8.86
N SER A 137 -2.77 10.99 7.59
CA SER A 137 -1.82 11.98 7.08
C SER A 137 -2.64 13.13 6.49
N SER A 138 -2.13 14.35 6.61
CA SER A 138 -2.80 15.49 5.99
C SER A 138 -2.79 15.34 4.47
N HIS A 139 -3.91 15.67 3.82
CA HIS A 139 -4.05 15.62 2.36
C HIS A 139 -2.90 16.31 1.62
N ASN A 140 -2.45 17.45 2.17
CA ASN A 140 -1.39 18.25 1.57
C ASN A 140 -0.03 17.53 1.62
N CYS A 141 0.24 16.73 2.66
CA CYS A 141 1.52 16.03 2.81
C CYS A 141 1.75 15.01 1.69
N LEU A 142 0.71 14.28 1.27
CA LEU A 142 0.82 13.29 0.19
C LEU A 142 1.01 13.97 -1.19
N GLN A 143 0.35 15.12 -1.40
CA GLN A 143 0.42 15.87 -2.65
C GLN A 143 1.75 16.60 -2.84
N GLU A 144 2.28 17.21 -1.78
CA GLU A 144 3.54 17.95 -1.82
C GLU A 144 4.74 17.05 -2.14
N ILE A 145 4.74 15.81 -1.62
CA ILE A 145 5.81 14.84 -1.89
C ILE A 145 5.86 14.50 -3.37
N ARG A 146 4.73 14.13 -3.98
CA ARG A 146 4.71 13.77 -5.40
C ARG A 146 5.04 14.96 -6.32
N LYS A 147 4.51 16.15 -6.03
CA LYS A 147 4.84 17.36 -6.81
C LYS A 147 6.32 17.74 -6.73
N SER A 148 6.98 17.48 -5.59
CA SER A 148 8.42 17.72 -5.45
C SER A 148 9.27 16.73 -6.26
N GLU A 149 8.76 15.52 -6.52
CA GLU A 149 9.43 14.48 -7.30
C GLU A 149 9.16 14.60 -8.80
N ASP A 150 7.93 14.94 -9.22
CA ASP A 150 7.60 15.18 -10.63
C ASP A 150 8.27 16.47 -11.18
N GLY A 151 8.69 17.40 -10.31
CA GLY A 151 9.53 18.55 -10.68
C GLY A 151 11.00 18.20 -11.03
N LEU A 152 11.39 16.93 -10.88
CA LEU A 152 12.69 16.38 -11.29
C LEU A 152 12.62 15.57 -12.60
N HIS A 153 11.47 15.49 -13.26
CA HIS A 153 11.28 14.77 -14.53
C HIS A 153 11.06 15.72 -15.72
#